data_AF-C7NYV1-F1
#
_entry.id   AF-C7NYV1-F1
#
_cell.length_a   1.000
_cell.length_b   1.000
_cell.length_c   1.000
_cell.angle_alpha   90.00
_cell.angle_beta   90.00
_cell.angle_gamma   90.00
#
_symmetry.space_group_name_H-M   'P 1'
#
loop_
_entity.id
_entity.type
_entity.pdbx_description
1 polymer ?
#
loop_
_entity_poly.entity_id
_entity_poly.type
_entity_poly.pdbx_seq_one_letter_code
_entity_poly.pdbx_strand_id
1 'polypeptide(L)'
;MSPSARSVARTVAALFSSVVLLAPLTFALLVGGAVTVLDLLGLTVPEPLALVGPFVAGAVALWLAVESALVQLHGVGVLDRGGPIQRRLRYLAIGVTVVASVVAIGRFLAMTVPWAIETGSTSVLVLAGALALAVVGTLYRTITAARTGYERVGRAQADEPRR
;
A
#
# COMPACT_ATOMS: atom_id res chain seq x y z
N MET A 1 -31.88 -12.58 13.80
CA MET A 1 -30.73 -13.49 14.00
C MET A 1 -29.62 -12.72 14.68
N SER A 2 -29.18 -13.12 15.88
CA SER A 2 -28.08 -12.45 16.59
C SER A 2 -26.73 -12.88 15.99
N PRO A 3 -25.77 -11.95 15.83
CA PRO A 3 -24.44 -12.29 15.33
C PRO A 3 -23.71 -13.22 16.33
N SER A 4 -22.99 -14.21 15.81
CA SER A 4 -22.22 -15.13 16.64
C SER A 4 -20.96 -14.44 17.19
N ALA A 5 -20.54 -14.79 18.41
CA ALA A 5 -19.34 -14.21 19.03
C ALA A 5 -18.08 -14.31 18.15
N ARG A 6 -17.98 -15.38 17.34
CA ARG A 6 -16.90 -15.58 16.37
C ARG A 6 -16.92 -14.57 15.22
N SER A 7 -18.10 -14.15 14.73
CA SER A 7 -18.18 -13.13 13.67
C SER A 7 -17.81 -11.74 14.18
N VAL A 8 -18.22 -11.42 15.42
CA VAL A 8 -17.86 -10.18 16.10
C VAL A 8 -16.36 -10.11 16.33
N ALA A 9 -15.75 -11.16 16.88
CA ALA A 9 -14.30 -11.22 17.11
C ALA A 9 -13.50 -11.04 15.81
N ARG A 10 -13.93 -11.67 14.70
CA ARG A 10 -13.28 -11.51 13.39
C ARG A 10 -13.34 -10.07 12.87
N THR A 11 -14.50 -9.43 13.04
CA THR A 11 -14.72 -8.05 12.61
C THR A 11 -13.85 -7.08 13.42
N VAL A 12 -13.83 -7.25 14.74
CA VAL A 12 -12.98 -6.44 15.63
C VAL A 12 -11.51 -6.63 15.30
N ALA A 13 -11.04 -7.88 15.10
CA ALA A 13 -9.64 -8.15 14.77
C ALA A 13 -9.21 -7.50 13.44
N ALA A 14 -10.05 -7.60 12.40
CA ALA A 14 -9.76 -7.01 11.10
C ALA A 14 -9.73 -5.47 11.16
N LEU A 15 -10.69 -4.86 11.86
CA LEU A 15 -10.73 -3.41 12.07
C LEU A 15 -9.56 -2.94 12.91
N PHE A 16 -9.29 -3.59 14.04
CA PHE A 16 -8.20 -3.23 14.93
C PHE A 16 -6.85 -3.33 14.23
N SER A 17 -6.56 -4.46 13.56
CA SER A 17 -5.34 -4.63 12.78
C SER A 17 -5.18 -3.54 11.72
N SER A 18 -6.24 -3.26 10.96
CA SER A 18 -6.15 -2.29 9.87
C SER A 18 -6.03 -0.85 10.37
N VAL A 19 -6.79 -0.47 11.39
CA VAL A 19 -6.77 0.91 11.92
C VAL A 19 -5.53 1.19 12.75
N VAL A 20 -5.07 0.24 13.57
CA VAL A 20 -3.94 0.45 14.48
C VAL A 20 -2.60 0.25 13.79
N LEU A 21 -2.48 -0.70 12.86
CA LEU A 21 -1.21 -0.97 12.18
C LEU A 21 -1.14 -0.26 10.83
N LEU A 22 -2.19 -0.41 10.02
CA LEU A 22 -2.14 0.00 8.61
C LEU A 22 -2.36 1.51 8.45
N ALA A 23 -3.23 2.14 9.25
CA ALA A 23 -3.44 3.59 9.15
C ALA A 23 -2.17 4.40 9.50
N PRO A 24 -1.50 4.18 10.66
CA PRO A 24 -0.29 4.93 10.98
C PRO A 24 0.84 4.66 10.00
N LEU A 25 0.99 3.41 9.56
CA LEU A 25 1.98 3.06 8.54
C LEU A 25 1.70 3.78 7.21
N THR A 26 0.45 3.73 6.73
CA THR A 26 0.06 4.42 5.48
C THR A 26 0.29 5.91 5.58
N PHE A 27 -0.07 6.51 6.71
CA PHE A 27 0.17 7.92 6.96
C PHE A 27 1.66 8.26 6.89
N ALA A 28 2.51 7.51 7.62
CA ALA A 28 3.95 7.72 7.63
C ALA A 28 4.56 7.57 6.24
N LEU A 29 4.08 6.60 5.46
CA LEU A 29 4.53 6.37 4.09
C LEU A 29 4.12 7.50 3.14
N LEU A 30 2.88 7.99 3.23
CA LEU A 30 2.40 9.08 2.39
C LEU A 30 3.16 10.39 2.69
N VAL A 31 3.30 10.74 3.97
CA VAL A 31 4.00 11.96 4.38
C VAL A 31 5.51 11.83 4.11
N GLY A 32 6.14 10.76 4.59
CA GLY A 32 7.57 10.54 4.42
C GLY A 32 7.97 10.35 2.96
N GLY A 33 7.14 9.65 2.18
CA GLY A 33 7.33 9.51 0.74
C GLY A 33 7.22 10.84 0.01
N ALA A 34 6.21 11.66 0.31
CA ALA A 34 6.06 12.98 -0.27
C ALA A 34 7.26 13.89 0.04
N VAL A 35 7.69 13.95 1.30
CA VAL A 35 8.88 14.72 1.73
C VAL A 35 10.12 14.24 0.98
N THR A 36 10.33 12.92 0.90
CA THR A 36 11.48 12.35 0.18
C THR A 36 11.48 12.73 -1.30
N VAL A 37 10.34 12.67 -1.98
CA VAL A 37 10.23 13.05 -3.40
C VAL A 37 10.54 14.53 -3.59
N LEU A 38 10.00 15.39 -2.73
CA LEU A 38 10.21 16.83 -2.83
C LEU A 38 11.66 17.21 -2.57
N ASP A 39 12.29 16.61 -1.55
CA ASP A 39 13.71 16.79 -1.26
C ASP A 39 14.59 16.37 -2.45
N LEU A 40 14.27 15.23 -3.09
CA LEU A 40 14.98 14.75 -4.29
C LEU A 40 14.84 15.70 -5.49
N LEU A 41 13.71 16.39 -5.60
CA LEU A 41 13.43 17.36 -6.66
C LEU A 41 13.94 18.77 -6.32
N GLY A 42 14.48 18.99 -5.10
CA GLY A 42 14.89 20.31 -4.63
C GLY A 42 13.72 21.28 -4.45
N LEU A 43 12.51 20.77 -4.23
CA LEU A 43 11.29 21.57 -4.12
C LEU A 43 10.92 21.79 -2.66
N THR A 44 10.54 23.02 -2.31
CA THR A 44 9.97 23.32 -1.00
C THR A 44 8.45 23.20 -1.05
N VAL A 45 7.85 22.72 0.05
CA VAL A 45 6.39 22.66 0.17
C VAL A 45 5.85 24.05 0.49
N PRO A 46 4.91 24.57 -0.30
CA PRO A 46 4.21 25.80 0.07
C PRO A 46 3.51 25.64 1.43
N GLU A 47 3.57 26.65 2.30
CA GLU A 47 2.94 26.69 3.63
C GLU A 47 1.53 26.07 3.71
N PRO A 48 0.57 26.38 2.81
CA PRO A 48 -0.76 25.79 2.88
C PRO A 48 -0.77 24.27 2.62
N LEU A 49 0.13 23.76 1.77
CA LEU A 49 0.28 22.33 1.53
C LEU A 49 0.97 21.63 2.70
N ALA A 50 1.91 22.30 3.37
CA ALA A 50 2.54 21.77 4.58
C ALA A 50 1.53 21.64 5.73
N LEU A 51 0.57 22.57 5.81
CA LEU A 51 -0.51 22.53 6.80
C LEU A 51 -1.57 21.47 6.46
N VAL A 52 -2.07 21.46 5.22
CA VAL A 52 -3.24 20.63 4.81
C VAL A 52 -2.83 19.20 4.45
N GLY A 53 -1.63 19.02 3.89
CA GLY A 53 -1.12 17.73 3.39
C GLY A 53 -1.22 16.59 4.41
N PRO A 54 -0.78 16.77 5.67
CA PRO A 54 -0.91 15.74 6.71
C PRO A 54 -2.37 15.36 7.00
N PHE A 55 -3.32 16.30 6.99
CA PHE A 55 -4.73 15.98 7.20
C PHE A 55 -5.30 15.15 6.04
N VAL A 56 -4.94 15.50 4.80
CA VAL A 56 -5.33 14.73 3.63
C VAL A 56 -4.72 13.32 3.68
N ALA A 57 -3.43 13.21 4.02
CA ALA A 57 -2.76 11.93 4.19
C ALA A 57 -3.41 11.09 5.31
N GLY A 58 -3.79 11.71 6.42
CA GLY A 58 -4.49 11.05 7.52
C GLY A 58 -5.87 10.54 7.12
N ALA A 59 -6.64 11.34 6.38
CA ALA A 59 -7.94 10.93 5.85
C ALA A 59 -7.81 9.76 4.87
N VAL A 60 -6.84 9.82 3.95
CA VAL A 60 -6.55 8.72 3.00
C VAL A 60 -6.08 7.47 3.73
N ALA A 61 -5.23 7.60 4.75
CA ALA A 61 -4.75 6.49 5.55
C ALA A 61 -5.87 5.77 6.31
N LEU A 62 -6.77 6.53 6.94
CA LEU A 62 -7.95 5.97 7.60
C LEU A 62 -8.89 5.30 6.59
N TRP A 63 -9.09 5.93 5.43
CA TRP A 63 -9.91 5.34 4.38
C TRP A 63 -9.33 4.01 3.89
N LEU A 64 -8.03 3.95 3.59
CA LEU A 64 -7.36 2.72 3.17
C LEU A 64 -7.35 1.64 4.25
N ALA A 65 -7.25 2.02 5.53
CA ALA A 65 -7.39 1.09 6.64
C ALA A 65 -8.79 0.44 6.67
N VAL A 66 -9.84 1.22 6.45
CA VAL A 66 -11.21 0.69 6.35
C VAL A 66 -11.35 -0.22 5.12
N GLU A 67 -10.85 0.17 3.95
CA GLU A 67 -10.89 -0.67 2.75
C GLU A 67 -10.12 -1.98 2.97
N SER A 68 -8.97 -1.95 3.65
CA SER A 68 -8.21 -3.16 3.99
C SER A 68 -8.97 -4.08 4.95
N ALA A 69 -9.62 -3.53 5.98
CA ALA A 69 -10.46 -4.31 6.89
C ALA A 69 -11.61 -4.99 6.13
N LEU A 70 -12.23 -4.28 5.18
CA LEU A 70 -13.30 -4.84 4.37
C LEU A 70 -12.82 -5.92 3.42
N VAL A 71 -11.62 -5.77 2.84
CA VAL A 71 -10.97 -6.80 2.03
C VAL A 71 -10.64 -8.03 2.86
N GLN A 72 -10.19 -7.89 4.10
CA GLN A 72 -9.94 -9.02 5.01
C GLN A 72 -11.24 -9.78 5.36
N LEU A 73 -12.36 -9.07 5.44
CA LEU A 73 -13.64 -9.66 5.83
C LEU A 73 -14.42 -10.27 4.66
N HIS A 74 -14.40 -9.63 3.49
CA HIS A 74 -15.27 -9.99 2.36
C HIS A 74 -14.50 -10.29 1.07
N GLY A 75 -13.17 -10.25 1.11
CA GLY A 75 -12.29 -10.49 -0.04
C GLY A 75 -12.11 -9.28 -0.95
N VAL A 76 -11.30 -9.46 -1.99
CA VAL A 76 -10.86 -8.39 -2.89
C VAL A 76 -11.95 -7.80 -3.78
N GLY A 77 -13.06 -8.52 -3.99
CA GLY A 77 -14.19 -8.05 -4.80
C GLY A 77 -14.87 -6.79 -4.24
N VAL A 78 -14.64 -6.46 -2.97
CA VAL A 78 -15.08 -5.20 -2.34
C VAL A 78 -14.49 -3.98 -3.03
N LEU A 79 -13.29 -4.08 -3.59
CA LEU A 79 -12.62 -2.94 -4.25
C LEU A 79 -13.37 -2.49 -5.50
N ASP A 80 -14.12 -3.39 -6.13
CA ASP A 80 -14.93 -3.11 -7.33
C ASP A 80 -16.32 -2.54 -7.02
N ARG A 81 -16.71 -2.45 -5.74
CA ARG A 81 -18.04 -1.96 -5.35
C ARG A 81 -18.21 -0.47 -5.66
N GLY A 82 -19.42 -0.07 -6.02
CA GLY A 82 -19.82 1.33 -6.20
C GLY A 82 -19.63 1.85 -7.63
N GLY A 83 -19.76 3.17 -7.80
CA GLY A 83 -19.67 3.81 -9.11
C GLY A 83 -18.24 3.82 -9.69
N PRO A 84 -18.09 4.06 -11.01
CA PRO A 84 -16.79 4.03 -11.68
C PRO A 84 -15.78 5.02 -11.09
N ILE A 85 -16.24 6.18 -10.60
CA ILE A 85 -15.40 7.19 -9.95
C ILE A 85 -14.85 6.69 -8.61
N GLN A 86 -15.71 6.09 -7.77
CA GLN A 86 -15.30 5.56 -6.47
C GLN A 86 -14.27 4.43 -6.63
N ARG A 87 -14.48 3.56 -7.62
CA ARG A 87 -13.54 2.50 -7.99
C ARG A 87 -12.18 3.08 -8.38
N ARG A 88 -12.17 4.08 -9.29
CA ARG A 88 -10.94 4.76 -9.72
C ARG A 88 -10.20 5.41 -8.54
N LEU A 89 -10.91 6.11 -7.66
CA LEU A 89 -10.28 6.76 -6.51
C LEU A 89 -9.62 5.77 -5.56
N ARG A 90 -10.22 4.60 -5.32
CA ARG A 90 -9.60 3.56 -4.47
C ARG A 90 -8.35 2.99 -5.10
N TYR A 91 -8.39 2.64 -6.39
CA TYR A 91 -7.20 2.15 -7.08
C TYR A 91 -6.10 3.20 -7.15
N LEU A 92 -6.47 4.47 -7.33
CA LEU A 92 -5.52 5.58 -7.29
C LEU A 92 -4.90 5.72 -5.89
N ALA A 93 -5.70 5.70 -4.82
CA ALA A 93 -5.19 5.77 -3.45
C ALA A 93 -4.23 4.61 -3.15
N ILE A 94 -4.60 3.38 -3.52
CA ILE A 94 -3.73 2.20 -3.39
C ILE A 94 -2.43 2.40 -4.18
N GLY A 95 -2.53 2.83 -5.44
CA GLY A 95 -1.38 3.06 -6.31
C GLY A 95 -0.42 4.11 -5.74
N VAL A 96 -0.95 5.24 -5.28
CA VAL A 96 -0.17 6.31 -4.63
C VAL A 96 0.54 5.79 -3.39
N THR A 97 -0.16 5.03 -2.52
CA THR A 97 0.46 4.43 -1.33
C THR A 97 1.56 3.44 -1.68
N VAL A 98 1.38 2.62 -2.73
CA VAL A 98 2.42 1.69 -3.19
C VAL A 98 3.66 2.46 -3.66
N VAL A 99 3.49 3.51 -4.46
CA VAL A 99 4.60 4.35 -4.91
C VAL A 99 5.31 4.98 -3.71
N ALA A 100 4.56 5.57 -2.79
CA ALA A 100 5.11 6.16 -1.57
C ALA A 100 5.89 5.13 -0.72
N SER A 101 5.40 3.89 -0.65
CA SER A 101 6.10 2.78 0.02
C SER A 101 7.45 2.47 -0.61
N VAL A 102 7.50 2.37 -1.94
CA VAL A 102 8.73 2.09 -2.67
C VAL A 102 9.76 3.20 -2.46
N VAL A 103 9.33 4.46 -2.51
CA VAL A 103 10.19 5.62 -2.24
C VAL A 103 10.74 5.57 -0.82
N ALA A 104 9.88 5.36 0.17
CA ALA A 104 10.28 5.31 1.58
C ALA A 104 11.26 4.15 1.85
N ILE A 105 11.02 2.96 1.31
CA ILE A 105 11.93 1.82 1.44
C ILE A 105 13.26 2.10 0.74
N GLY A 106 13.23 2.66 -0.47
CA GLY A 106 14.44 3.04 -1.19
C GLY A 106 15.29 4.02 -0.41
N ARG A 107 14.66 5.05 0.17
CA ARG A 107 15.35 6.04 1.02
C ARG A 107 15.92 5.42 2.29
N PHE A 108 15.14 4.55 2.95
CA PHE A 108 15.58 3.83 4.13
C PHE A 108 16.82 2.99 3.82
N LEU A 109 16.79 2.17 2.76
CA LEU A 109 17.94 1.37 2.33
C LEU A 109 19.15 2.24 1.99
N ALA A 110 18.94 3.37 1.31
CA ALA A 110 20.01 4.32 0.96
C ALA A 110 20.67 4.97 2.18
N MET A 111 19.96 5.11 3.32
CA MET A 111 20.56 5.58 4.57
C MET A 111 21.19 4.44 5.37
N THR A 112 20.48 3.32 5.50
CA THR A 112 20.83 2.23 6.40
C THR A 112 22.01 1.41 5.90
N VAL A 113 22.13 1.18 4.58
CA VAL A 113 23.22 0.36 4.03
C VAL A 113 24.59 1.02 4.23
N PRO A 114 24.82 2.30 3.85
CA PRO A 114 26.10 2.95 4.10
C PRO A 114 26.47 2.97 5.59
N TRP A 115 25.51 3.34 6.45
CA TRP A 115 25.73 3.36 7.89
C TRP A 115 26.11 1.98 8.46
N ALA A 116 25.46 0.91 7.97
CA ALA A 116 25.77 -0.45 8.40
C ALA A 116 27.15 -0.92 7.92
N ILE A 117 27.60 -0.47 6.75
CA ILE A 117 28.96 -0.71 6.24
C ILE A 117 29.98 0.04 7.12
N GLU A 118 29.74 1.32 7.39
CA GLU A 118 30.62 2.15 8.23
C GLU A 118 30.77 1.60 9.64
N THR A 119 29.68 1.08 10.21
CA THR A 119 29.64 0.54 11.58
C THR A 119 30.03 -0.95 11.63
N GLY A 120 30.22 -1.62 10.48
CA GLY A 120 30.51 -3.06 10.42
C GLY A 120 29.38 -3.96 10.92
N SER A 121 28.12 -3.49 10.89
CA SER A 121 26.99 -4.21 11.46
C SER A 121 26.40 -5.22 10.48
N THR A 122 26.87 -6.47 10.56
CA THR A 122 26.39 -7.58 9.73
C THR A 122 24.89 -7.83 9.89
N SER A 123 24.34 -7.73 11.10
CA SER A 123 22.90 -7.96 11.35
C SER A 123 22.02 -6.97 10.59
N VAL A 124 22.43 -5.70 10.52
CA VAL A 124 21.68 -4.66 9.83
C VAL A 124 21.76 -4.85 8.32
N LEU A 125 22.92 -5.25 7.80
CA LEU A 125 23.09 -5.60 6.38
C LEU A 125 22.23 -6.81 5.98
N VAL A 126 22.15 -7.84 6.82
CA VAL A 126 21.29 -9.00 6.57
C VAL A 126 19.82 -8.60 6.55
N LEU A 127 19.37 -7.77 7.51
CA LEU A 127 18.00 -7.26 7.54
C LEU A 127 17.67 -6.38 6.34
N ALA A 128 18.58 -5.49 5.95
CA ALA A 128 18.43 -4.65 4.77
C ALA A 128 18.34 -5.49 3.48
N GLY A 129 19.20 -6.51 3.35
CA GLY A 129 19.16 -7.45 2.24
C GLY A 129 17.86 -8.27 2.20
N ALA A 130 17.40 -8.76 3.35
CA ALA A 130 16.13 -9.48 3.47
C ALA A 130 14.94 -8.59 3.08
N LEU A 131 14.94 -7.32 3.50
CA LEU A 131 13.93 -6.34 3.11
C LEU A 131 13.93 -6.11 1.59
N ALA A 132 15.10 -5.92 0.99
CA ALA A 132 15.22 -5.75 -0.47
C ALA A 132 14.68 -6.96 -1.23
N LEU A 133 15.03 -8.19 -0.80
CA LEU A 133 14.51 -9.42 -1.38
C LEU A 133 13.00 -9.57 -1.21
N ALA A 134 12.45 -9.18 -0.04
CA ALA A 134 11.01 -9.21 0.20
C ALA A 134 10.26 -8.25 -0.75
N VAL A 135 10.81 -7.06 -1.00
CA VAL A 135 10.24 -6.10 -1.95
C VAL A 135 10.29 -6.63 -3.38
N VAL A 136 11.43 -7.16 -3.81
CA VAL A 136 11.57 -7.76 -5.15
C VAL A 136 10.62 -8.94 -5.32
N GLY A 137 10.53 -9.81 -4.31
CA GLY A 137 9.64 -10.97 -4.32
C GLY A 137 8.16 -10.59 -4.38
N THR A 138 7.73 -9.58 -3.63
CA THR A 138 6.35 -9.09 -3.66
C THR A 138 6.02 -8.44 -5.00
N LEU A 139 6.91 -7.59 -5.54
CA LEU A 139 6.74 -7.00 -6.87
C LEU A 139 6.64 -8.07 -7.97
N TYR A 140 7.55 -9.05 -7.95
CA TYR A 140 7.55 -10.14 -8.91
C TYR A 140 6.25 -10.94 -8.88
N ARG A 141 5.76 -11.28 -7.68
CA ARG A 141 4.48 -12.00 -7.51
C ARG A 141 3.31 -11.18 -8.03
N THR A 142 3.26 -9.89 -7.69
CA THR A 142 2.19 -8.98 -8.14
C THR A 142 2.16 -8.83 -9.66
N ILE A 143 3.33 -8.63 -10.30
CA ILE A 143 3.44 -8.52 -11.75
C ILE A 143 3.03 -9.84 -12.42
N THR A 144 3.47 -10.98 -11.89
CA THR A 144 3.15 -12.30 -12.45
C THR A 144 1.65 -12.58 -12.35
N ALA A 145 1.02 -12.25 -11.22
CA ALA A 145 -0.41 -12.36 -11.01
C ALA A 145 -1.20 -11.45 -11.97
N ALA A 146 -0.73 -10.22 -12.19
CA ALA A 146 -1.35 -9.30 -13.14
C ALA A 146 -1.28 -9.86 -14.57
N ARG A 147 -0.12 -10.35 -15.01
CA ARG A 147 0.07 -10.95 -16.34
C ARG A 147 -0.86 -12.14 -16.57
N THR A 148 -0.91 -13.08 -15.63
CA THR A 148 -1.80 -14.24 -15.72
C THR A 148 -3.28 -13.85 -15.71
N GLY A 149 -3.64 -12.79 -14.98
CA GLY A 149 -4.99 -12.21 -15.03
C GLY A 149 -5.35 -11.69 -16.42
N TYR A 150 -4.48 -10.89 -17.04
CA TYR A 150 -4.70 -10.36 -18.38
C TYR A 150 -4.80 -11.46 -19.45
N GLU A 151 -3.97 -12.51 -19.35
CA GLU A 151 -4.05 -13.65 -20.27
C GLU A 151 -5.37 -14.42 -20.17
N ARG A 152 -5.94 -14.57 -18.97
CA ARG A 152 -7.22 -15.27 -18.78
C ARG A 152 -8.39 -14.47 -19.36
N VAL A 153 -8.39 -13.15 -19.19
CA VAL A 153 -9.41 -12.26 -19.77
C VAL A 153 -9.31 -12.27 -21.30
N GLY A 154 -8.08 -12.21 -21.85
CA GLY A 154 -7.87 -12.29 -23.30
C GLY A 154 -8.33 -13.60 -23.94
N ARG A 155 -8.18 -14.74 -23.24
CA ARG A 155 -8.72 -16.04 -23.71
C ARG A 155 -10.25 -16.10 -23.60
N ALA A 156 -10.84 -15.62 -22.50
CA ALA A 156 -12.29 -15.58 -22.34
C ALA A 156 -13.01 -14.74 -23.42
N GLN A 157 -12.36 -13.67 -23.89
CA GLN A 157 -12.86 -12.83 -25.00
C GLN A 157 -12.65 -13.45 -26.39
N ALA A 158 -11.71 -14.38 -26.54
CA ALA A 158 -11.46 -15.08 -27.80
C ALA A 158 -12.43 -16.27 -28.03
N ASP A 159 -12.93 -16.87 -26.95
CA ASP A 159 -13.90 -17.98 -26.97
C ASP A 159 -15.37 -17.51 -26.99
N GLU A 160 -15.65 -16.20 -26.96
CA GLU A 160 -17.00 -15.65 -27.06
C GLU A 160 -17.43 -15.60 -28.54
N PRO A 161 -18.37 -16.45 -29.00
CA PRO A 161 -18.80 -16.45 -30.39
C PRO A 161 -19.49 -15.13 -30.70
N ARG A 162 -18.99 -14.39 -31.69
CA ARG A 162 -19.65 -13.19 -32.24
C ARG A 162 -21.09 -13.55 -32.62
N ARG A 163 -22.04 -13.12 -31.80
CA ARG A 163 -23.47 -13.10 -32.12
C ARG A 163 -23.86 -11.73 -32.63
#